data_AF-A0A660ZQH5-F1
#
_entry.id   AF-A0A660ZQH5-F1
#
_cell.length_a   1.000
_cell.length_b   1.000
_cell.length_c   1.000
_cell.angle_alpha   90.00
_cell.angle_beta   90.00
_cell.angle_gamma   90.00
#
_symmetry.space_group_name_H-M   'P 1'
#
loop_
_entity.id
_entity.type
_entity.pdbx_description
1 polymer ?
#
loop_
_entity_poly.entity_id
_entity_poly.type
_entity_poly.pdbx_seq_one_letter_code
_entity_poly.pdbx_strand_id
1 'polypeptide(L)'
;MPTFVTGSGRALLRALLLASAVALLAGCSTYANQSTRIRGHADQGDLEGALAEVRDEAGDDPDVLALLQEGLLSYYVGDYPASTAAFGRADEKIDDQFTKSISREALAFLSNDQSRPYDGYPGEQSLLHVYAALAYLAEGDRQGALVEARAASTQLERLEQVREGHETYTRDAFAEWIAAMLYAEDDDANACLVSSRRALTAYEDAHQAWGQAVPQGFLDDYARWADRFGFTQEREELVQRYGERGPGAVRLGREQGEVVLLYGSGWVDHLIEAKISFPILESDDYSSHDEWATAISMRGPQGVYVAPHNVKVKYWLSVAWPVRQHLQSELHVARLSSGVASAESEAVHDLSAIFGLTFDEG
;
A
#
# COMPACT_ATOMS: atom_id res chain seq x y z
N MET A 1 18.28 57.19 41.24
CA MET A 1 18.26 55.74 40.94
C MET A 1 17.00 55.46 40.14
N PRO A 2 17.08 55.11 38.84
CA PRO A 2 15.91 54.66 38.11
C PRO A 2 15.75 53.13 38.29
N THR A 3 14.54 52.71 38.59
CA THR A 3 14.12 51.30 38.67
C THR A 3 13.84 50.79 37.26
N PHE A 4 14.64 49.83 36.78
CA PHE A 4 14.38 49.09 35.55
C PHE A 4 13.24 48.09 35.79
N VAL A 5 12.13 48.25 35.06
CA VAL A 5 11.01 47.31 35.06
C VAL A 5 11.35 46.12 34.16
N THR A 6 11.49 44.95 34.79
CA THR A 6 11.70 43.64 34.19
C THR A 6 10.39 43.09 33.58
N GLY A 7 9.93 43.66 32.46
CA GLY A 7 8.68 43.28 31.81
C GLY A 7 8.82 42.44 30.52
N SER A 8 9.95 42.53 29.82
CA SER A 8 10.09 42.03 28.44
C SER A 8 10.31 40.52 28.32
N GLY A 9 11.01 39.90 29.27
CA GLY A 9 11.37 38.48 29.19
C GLY A 9 10.18 37.52 29.24
N ARG A 10 9.14 37.85 30.02
CA ARG A 10 7.92 37.03 30.14
C ARG A 10 7.02 37.11 28.91
N ALA A 11 7.00 38.25 28.23
CA ALA A 11 6.26 38.42 26.97
C ALA A 11 6.95 37.66 25.83
N LEU A 12 8.28 37.70 25.76
CA LEU A 12 9.06 36.97 24.76
C LEU A 12 8.93 35.45 24.95
N LEU A 13 8.99 34.95 26.19
CA LEU A 13 8.81 33.53 26.51
C LEU A 13 7.40 33.04 26.16
N ARG A 14 6.37 33.84 26.42
CA ARG A 14 4.98 33.51 26.03
C ARG A 14 4.82 33.48 24.51
N ALA A 15 5.42 34.44 23.80
CA ALA A 15 5.40 34.46 22.34
C ALA A 15 6.15 33.26 21.73
N LEU A 16 7.29 32.85 22.30
CA LEU A 16 8.03 31.66 21.89
C LEU A 16 7.27 30.36 22.19
N LEU A 17 6.61 30.27 23.35
CA LEU A 17 5.77 29.12 23.70
C LEU A 17 4.50 29.04 22.82
N LEU A 18 3.90 30.19 22.47
CA LEU A 18 2.79 30.25 21.51
C LEU A 18 3.23 29.91 20.09
N ALA A 19 4.38 30.41 19.64
CA ALA A 19 4.94 30.07 18.33
C ALA A 19 5.33 28.58 18.24
N SER A 20 5.89 28.02 19.30
CA SER A 20 6.20 26.59 19.40
C SER A 20 4.93 25.74 19.44
N ALA A 21 3.89 26.16 20.19
CA ALA A 21 2.60 25.48 20.20
C ALA A 21 1.88 25.54 18.84
N VAL A 22 1.97 26.68 18.12
CA VAL A 22 1.41 26.82 16.76
C VAL A 22 2.21 25.97 15.75
N ALA A 23 3.54 25.90 15.89
CA ALA A 23 4.38 25.05 15.05
C ALA A 23 4.10 23.54 15.28
N LEU A 24 3.87 23.13 16.53
CA LEU A 24 3.51 21.77 16.89
C LEU A 24 2.08 21.40 16.43
N LEU A 25 1.15 22.36 16.39
CA LEU A 25 -0.22 22.16 15.88
C LEU A 25 -0.29 22.10 14.35
N ALA A 26 0.64 22.73 13.63
CA ALA A 26 0.69 22.64 12.18
C ALA A 26 1.11 21.23 11.69
N GLY A 27 2.06 20.60 12.40
CA GLY A 27 2.67 19.32 11.97
C GLY A 27 1.73 18.11 11.97
N CYS A 28 0.77 18.03 12.89
CA CYS A 28 -0.19 16.90 12.93
C CYS A 28 -1.25 16.98 11.82
N SER A 29 -1.42 18.13 11.16
CA SER A 29 -2.35 18.28 10.04
C SER A 29 -1.71 17.97 8.68
N THR A 30 -0.38 17.92 8.59
CA THR A 30 0.33 17.93 7.31
C THR A 30 0.09 16.65 6.51
N TYR A 31 0.22 15.47 7.12
CA TYR A 31 0.14 14.19 6.39
C TYR A 31 -1.26 13.87 5.83
N ALA A 32 -2.30 14.01 6.65
CA ALA A 32 -3.68 13.80 6.19
C ALA A 32 -4.09 14.82 5.11
N ASN A 33 -3.65 16.08 5.26
CA ASN A 33 -3.86 17.11 4.25
C ASN A 33 -3.06 16.83 2.97
N GLN A 34 -1.84 16.32 3.07
CA GLN A 34 -0.98 15.96 1.94
C GLN A 34 -1.60 14.84 1.11
N SER A 35 -1.99 13.73 1.75
CA SER A 35 -2.65 12.62 1.06
C SER A 35 -3.94 13.09 0.36
N THR A 36 -4.70 13.99 1.00
CA THR A 36 -5.90 14.59 0.40
C THR A 36 -5.58 15.44 -0.84
N ARG A 37 -4.50 16.22 -0.84
CA ARG A 37 -4.11 17.04 -2.01
C ARG A 37 -3.64 16.17 -3.18
N ILE A 38 -2.75 15.21 -2.92
CA ILE A 38 -2.26 14.25 -3.94
C ILE A 38 -3.45 13.52 -4.58
N ARG A 39 -4.36 12.98 -3.76
CA ARG A 39 -5.57 12.31 -4.25
C ARG A 39 -6.49 13.26 -5.00
N GLY A 40 -6.66 14.49 -4.51
CA GLY A 40 -7.47 15.50 -5.18
C GLY A 40 -7.01 15.80 -6.60
N HIS A 41 -5.69 15.85 -6.84
CA HIS A 41 -5.11 15.96 -8.18
C HIS A 41 -5.37 14.70 -9.02
N ALA A 42 -5.04 13.52 -8.47
CA ALA A 42 -5.20 12.25 -9.17
C ALA A 42 -6.67 11.93 -9.54
N ASP A 43 -7.63 12.23 -8.67
CA ASP A 43 -9.07 12.07 -8.91
C ASP A 43 -9.58 12.95 -10.06
N GLN A 44 -8.89 14.07 -10.34
CA GLN A 44 -9.18 14.97 -11.46
C GLN A 44 -8.43 14.56 -12.74
N GLY A 45 -7.63 13.49 -12.69
CA GLY A 45 -6.75 13.06 -13.79
C GLY A 45 -5.49 13.90 -13.94
N ASP A 46 -5.19 14.80 -12.98
CA ASP A 46 -3.99 15.64 -12.98
C ASP A 46 -2.83 14.90 -12.29
N LEU A 47 -2.26 13.91 -12.98
CA LEU A 47 -1.20 13.07 -12.42
C LEU A 47 0.12 13.82 -12.30
N GLU A 48 0.40 14.76 -13.20
CA GLU A 48 1.55 15.66 -13.12
C GLU A 48 1.46 16.59 -11.90
N GLY A 49 0.27 17.12 -11.60
CA GLY A 49 0.03 17.91 -10.38
C GLY A 49 0.20 17.06 -9.11
N ALA A 50 -0.32 15.83 -9.12
CA ALA A 50 -0.12 14.89 -8.00
C ALA A 50 1.37 14.58 -7.78
N LEU A 51 2.13 14.37 -8.87
CA LEU A 51 3.58 14.12 -8.82
C LEU A 51 4.35 15.33 -8.29
N ALA A 52 3.98 16.54 -8.72
CA ALA A 52 4.58 17.77 -8.22
C ALA A 52 4.35 17.94 -6.72
N GLU A 53 3.14 17.64 -6.24
CA GLU A 53 2.78 17.68 -4.82
C GLU A 53 3.63 16.70 -3.99
N VAL A 54 3.83 15.47 -4.48
CA VAL A 54 4.71 14.48 -3.81
C VAL A 54 6.14 15.00 -3.71
N ARG A 55 6.69 15.57 -4.80
CA ARG A 55 8.07 16.06 -4.86
C ARG A 55 8.32 17.31 -4.00
N ASP A 56 7.35 18.21 -3.90
CA ASP A 56 7.47 19.42 -3.08
C ASP A 56 7.55 19.06 -1.58
N GLU A 57 6.75 18.09 -1.15
CA GLU A 57 6.66 17.66 0.25
C GLU A 57 7.79 16.69 0.66
N ALA A 58 8.35 15.95 -0.28
CA ALA A 58 9.45 15.00 -0.06
C ALA A 58 10.71 15.64 0.58
N GLY A 59 11.00 16.90 0.27
CA GLY A 59 12.21 17.59 0.72
C GLY A 59 13.51 16.92 0.23
N ASP A 60 14.61 17.18 0.94
CA ASP A 60 15.96 16.72 0.53
C ASP A 60 16.20 15.22 0.80
N ASP A 61 15.47 14.62 1.74
CA ASP A 61 15.60 13.20 2.14
C ASP A 61 14.22 12.54 2.25
N PRO A 62 13.59 12.19 1.11
CA PRO A 62 12.27 11.57 1.12
C PRO A 62 12.27 10.24 1.87
N ASP A 63 11.16 9.96 2.56
CA ASP A 63 10.91 8.66 3.16
C ASP A 63 10.47 7.62 2.12
N VAL A 64 10.30 6.37 2.57
CA VAL A 64 9.90 5.25 1.69
C VAL A 64 8.56 5.54 1.02
N LEU A 65 7.60 6.12 1.74
CA LEU A 65 6.28 6.40 1.19
C LEU A 65 6.34 7.44 0.06
N ALA A 66 7.06 8.55 0.27
CA ALA A 66 7.22 9.58 -0.74
C ALA A 66 7.88 9.01 -2.01
N LEU A 67 8.87 8.12 -1.86
CA LEU A 67 9.53 7.46 -2.99
C LEU A 67 8.64 6.46 -3.72
N LEU A 68 7.82 5.68 -3.00
CA LEU A 68 6.83 4.77 -3.60
C LEU A 68 5.79 5.56 -4.41
N GLN A 69 5.29 6.66 -3.85
CA GLN A 69 4.33 7.54 -4.53
C GLN A 69 4.96 8.23 -5.75
N GLU A 70 6.19 8.74 -5.61
CA GLU A 70 6.93 9.34 -6.73
C GLU A 70 7.15 8.33 -7.85
N GLY A 71 7.59 7.11 -7.50
CA GLY A 71 7.81 6.02 -8.45
C GLY A 71 6.57 5.67 -9.24
N LEU A 72 5.44 5.48 -8.53
CA LEU A 72 4.16 5.11 -9.14
C LEU A 72 3.60 6.22 -10.03
N LEU A 73 3.59 7.47 -9.56
CA LEU A 73 3.08 8.60 -10.36
C LEU A 73 3.98 8.88 -11.56
N SER A 74 5.30 8.76 -11.41
CA SER A 74 6.26 8.88 -12.52
C SER A 74 5.99 7.83 -13.60
N TYR A 75 5.68 6.59 -13.20
CA TYR A 75 5.27 5.54 -14.15
C TYR A 75 4.02 5.94 -14.93
N TYR A 76 2.98 6.43 -14.25
CA TYR A 76 1.73 6.77 -14.90
C TYR A 76 1.82 7.99 -15.83
N VAL A 77 2.67 8.98 -15.52
CA VAL A 77 2.92 10.12 -16.43
C VAL A 77 3.93 9.78 -17.55
N GLY A 78 4.47 8.56 -17.55
CA GLY A 78 5.40 8.07 -18.58
C GLY A 78 6.86 8.49 -18.38
N ASP A 79 7.22 8.99 -17.19
CA ASP A 79 8.61 9.26 -16.80
C ASP A 79 9.24 8.00 -16.16
N TYR A 80 9.47 6.99 -17.00
CA TYR A 80 10.00 5.69 -16.58
C TYR A 80 11.40 5.76 -15.92
N PRO A 81 12.35 6.61 -16.38
CA PRO A 81 13.62 6.79 -15.67
C PRO A 81 13.45 7.36 -14.26
N ALA A 82 12.57 8.35 -14.06
CA ALA A 82 12.31 8.86 -12.73
C ALA A 82 11.60 7.82 -11.85
N SER A 83 10.70 7.03 -12.47
CA SER A 83 9.99 5.94 -11.79
C SER A 83 10.95 4.91 -11.21
N THR A 84 11.83 4.33 -12.03
CA THR A 84 12.80 3.32 -11.62
C THR A 84 13.82 3.88 -10.63
N ALA A 85 14.25 5.14 -10.78
CA ALA A 85 15.14 5.79 -9.83
C ALA A 85 14.50 6.00 -8.45
N ALA A 86 13.24 6.41 -8.39
CA ALA A 86 12.50 6.56 -7.13
C ALA A 86 12.29 5.20 -6.45
N PHE A 87 11.89 4.18 -7.21
CA PHE A 87 11.73 2.81 -6.69
C PHE A 87 13.04 2.21 -6.19
N GLY A 88 14.16 2.38 -6.89
CA GLY A 88 15.46 1.90 -6.42
C GLY A 88 15.88 2.55 -5.09
N ARG A 89 15.64 3.86 -4.93
CA ARG A 89 15.88 4.56 -3.66
C ARG A 89 14.95 4.08 -2.54
N ALA A 90 13.70 3.74 -2.87
CA ALA A 90 12.77 3.17 -1.89
C ALA A 90 13.28 1.81 -1.42
N ASP A 91 13.66 0.92 -2.35
CA ASP A 91 14.19 -0.41 -2.05
C ASP A 91 15.44 -0.35 -1.16
N GLU A 92 16.40 0.52 -1.49
CA GLU A 92 17.58 0.78 -0.66
C GLU A 92 17.20 1.17 0.78
N LYS A 93 16.23 2.08 0.95
CA LYS A 93 15.77 2.50 2.28
C LYS A 93 15.04 1.39 3.02
N ILE A 94 14.27 0.56 2.34
CA ILE A 94 13.57 -0.59 2.92
C ILE A 94 14.59 -1.59 3.47
N ASP A 95 15.61 -1.94 2.66
CA ASP A 95 16.69 -2.84 3.07
C ASP A 95 17.47 -2.31 4.28
N ASP A 96 17.74 -1.00 4.29
CA ASP A 96 18.40 -0.29 5.37
C ASP A 96 17.61 -0.35 6.69
N GLN A 97 16.29 -0.14 6.60
CA GLN A 97 15.39 -0.18 7.75
C GLN A 97 15.24 -1.60 8.30
N PHE A 98 15.15 -2.58 7.41
CA PHE A 98 15.13 -4.00 7.75
C PHE A 98 16.41 -4.45 8.46
N THR A 99 17.58 -4.07 7.96
CA THR A 99 18.87 -4.40 8.61
C THR A 99 18.97 -3.76 10.01
N LYS A 100 18.46 -2.54 10.15
CA LYS A 100 18.41 -1.84 11.45
C LYS A 100 17.42 -2.49 12.41
N SER A 101 16.28 -2.99 11.95
CA SER A 101 15.28 -3.64 12.82
C SER A 101 15.85 -4.92 13.44
N ILE A 102 16.48 -5.79 12.65
CA ILE A 102 17.18 -6.99 13.15
C ILE A 102 18.27 -6.62 14.17
N SER A 103 19.07 -5.60 13.86
CA SER A 103 20.13 -5.12 14.76
C SER A 103 19.59 -4.53 16.06
N ARG A 104 18.43 -3.85 16.00
CA ARG A 104 17.73 -3.27 17.15
C ARG A 104 17.03 -4.32 17.97
N GLU A 105 16.50 -5.39 17.39
CA GLU A 105 15.87 -6.49 18.11
C GLU A 105 16.86 -7.19 19.06
N ALA A 106 18.14 -7.29 18.66
CA ALA A 106 19.24 -7.73 19.54
C ALA A 106 19.56 -6.74 20.69
N LEU A 107 19.16 -5.46 20.56
CA LEU A 107 19.33 -4.39 21.56
C LEU A 107 18.02 -4.02 22.29
N ALA A 108 16.87 -4.55 21.85
CA ALA A 108 15.52 -4.16 22.30
C ALA A 108 15.22 -4.58 23.75
N PHE A 109 16.07 -5.40 24.36
CA PHE A 109 16.08 -5.60 25.81
C PHE A 109 16.39 -4.31 26.60
N LEU A 110 16.89 -3.24 25.96
CA LEU A 110 17.35 -2.02 26.62
C LEU A 110 16.51 -0.76 26.33
N SER A 111 15.55 -0.79 25.40
CA SER A 111 14.76 0.41 25.06
C SER A 111 13.35 0.09 24.58
N ASN A 112 12.35 0.73 25.18
CA ASN A 112 10.96 0.74 24.74
C ASN A 112 10.80 1.82 23.65
N ASP A 113 11.07 1.48 22.39
CA ASP A 113 10.96 2.42 21.26
C ASP A 113 9.82 1.98 20.32
N GLN A 114 8.66 2.62 20.46
CA GLN A 114 7.44 2.40 19.67
C GLN A 114 7.33 3.35 18.45
N SER A 115 8.44 3.80 17.87
CA SER A 115 8.40 4.53 16.58
C SER A 115 9.33 3.88 15.55
N ARG A 116 8.85 2.80 14.92
CA ARG A 116 9.50 2.23 13.74
C ARG A 116 9.21 3.13 12.54
N PRO A 117 10.23 3.57 11.78
CA PRO A 117 10.00 4.26 10.51
C PRO A 117 9.20 3.37 9.56
N TYR A 118 8.48 4.00 8.63
CA TYR A 118 7.74 3.28 7.60
C TYR A 118 8.69 2.64 6.59
N ASP A 119 8.59 1.33 6.43
CA ASP A 119 9.36 0.49 5.50
C ASP A 119 8.50 -0.09 4.36
N GLY A 120 7.29 0.41 4.17
CA GLY A 120 6.37 -0.07 3.13
C GLY A 120 5.68 -1.38 3.51
N TYR A 121 4.39 -1.49 3.19
CA TYR A 121 3.68 -2.74 3.42
C TYR A 121 4.20 -3.84 2.48
N PRO A 122 4.15 -5.13 2.87
CA PRO A 122 4.56 -6.25 2.01
C PRO A 122 4.04 -6.20 0.57
N GLY A 123 2.78 -5.81 0.37
CA GLY A 123 2.19 -5.65 -0.98
C GLY A 123 2.71 -4.44 -1.75
N GLU A 124 3.20 -3.40 -1.08
CA GLU A 124 3.85 -2.27 -1.76
C GLU A 124 5.28 -2.60 -2.16
N GLN A 125 5.99 -3.36 -1.32
CA GLN A 125 7.35 -3.82 -1.61
C GLN A 125 7.36 -4.77 -2.83
N SER A 126 6.36 -5.66 -2.96
CA SER A 126 6.20 -6.48 -4.16
C SER A 126 5.84 -5.64 -5.39
N LEU A 127 4.86 -4.73 -5.25
CA LEU A 127 4.41 -3.87 -6.35
C LEU A 127 5.49 -2.91 -6.85
N LEU A 128 6.38 -2.43 -5.97
CA LEU A 128 7.53 -1.62 -6.34
C LEU A 128 8.30 -2.29 -7.49
N HIS A 129 8.67 -3.56 -7.33
CA HIS A 129 9.42 -4.28 -8.35
C HIS A 129 8.57 -4.56 -9.60
N VAL A 130 7.27 -4.80 -9.45
CA VAL A 130 6.37 -4.95 -10.60
C VAL A 130 6.34 -3.67 -11.45
N TYR A 131 6.09 -2.52 -10.85
CA TYR A 131 6.04 -1.25 -11.58
C TYR A 131 7.41 -0.84 -12.12
N ALA A 132 8.50 -1.10 -11.40
CA ALA A 132 9.85 -0.90 -11.92
C ALA A 132 10.12 -1.79 -13.15
N ALA A 133 9.72 -3.06 -13.12
CA ALA A 133 9.85 -3.96 -14.26
C ALA A 133 9.03 -3.47 -15.47
N LEU A 134 7.79 -3.02 -15.25
CA LEU A 134 6.94 -2.45 -16.29
C LEU A 134 7.54 -1.16 -16.88
N ALA A 135 8.14 -0.30 -16.05
CA ALA A 135 8.82 0.90 -16.48
C ALA A 135 10.02 0.55 -17.39
N TYR A 136 10.87 -0.39 -16.99
CA TYR A 136 11.97 -0.89 -17.82
C TYR A 136 11.48 -1.49 -19.14
N LEU A 137 10.41 -2.27 -19.13
CA LEU A 137 9.80 -2.80 -20.36
C LEU A 137 9.33 -1.68 -21.30
N ALA A 138 8.74 -0.62 -20.76
CA ALA A 138 8.25 0.52 -21.55
C ALA A 138 9.41 1.30 -22.20
N GLU A 139 10.60 1.29 -21.60
CA GLU A 139 11.84 1.81 -22.19
C GLU A 139 12.53 0.82 -23.17
N GLY A 140 12.01 -0.40 -23.27
CA GLY A 140 12.63 -1.48 -24.05
C GLY A 140 13.83 -2.14 -23.35
N ASP A 141 14.07 -1.84 -22.07
CA ASP A 141 15.10 -2.48 -21.26
C ASP A 141 14.57 -3.77 -20.62
N ARG A 142 14.61 -4.83 -21.41
CA ARG A 142 14.21 -6.16 -20.94
C ARG A 142 15.12 -6.72 -19.84
N GLN A 143 16.40 -6.34 -19.81
CA GLN A 143 17.33 -6.86 -18.81
C GLN A 143 17.05 -6.21 -17.45
N GLY A 144 16.78 -4.90 -17.42
CA GLY A 144 16.28 -4.20 -16.24
C GLY A 144 15.01 -4.84 -15.69
N ALA A 145 14.04 -5.14 -16.56
CA ALA A 145 12.81 -5.81 -16.13
C ALA A 145 13.05 -7.20 -15.48
N LEU A 146 14.01 -7.98 -16.02
CA LEU A 146 14.39 -9.28 -15.45
C LEU A 146 15.20 -9.15 -14.14
N VAL A 147 15.88 -8.04 -13.90
CA VAL A 147 16.51 -7.76 -12.59
C VAL A 147 15.42 -7.54 -11.55
N GLU A 148 14.44 -6.71 -11.85
CA GLU A 148 13.32 -6.44 -10.94
C GLU A 148 12.46 -7.68 -10.68
N ALA A 149 12.23 -8.54 -11.70
CA ALA A 149 11.54 -9.82 -11.51
C ALA A 149 12.25 -10.73 -10.49
N ARG A 150 13.59 -10.75 -10.49
CA ARG A 150 14.38 -11.52 -9.52
C ARG A 150 14.39 -10.87 -8.15
N ALA A 151 14.41 -9.54 -8.10
CA ALA A 151 14.34 -8.77 -6.87
C ALA A 151 13.00 -8.99 -6.16
N ALA A 152 11.88 -8.97 -6.90
CA ALA A 152 10.55 -9.30 -6.39
C ALA A 152 10.52 -10.68 -5.70
N SER A 153 11.00 -11.73 -6.36
CA SER A 153 11.05 -13.07 -5.76
C SER A 153 11.93 -13.12 -4.52
N THR A 154 13.08 -12.45 -4.54
CA THR A 154 14.00 -12.37 -3.38
C THR A 154 13.35 -11.66 -2.20
N GLN A 155 12.60 -10.59 -2.46
CA GLN A 155 11.91 -9.83 -1.44
C GLN A 155 10.76 -10.62 -0.81
N LEU A 156 9.97 -11.34 -1.62
CA LEU A 156 8.91 -12.22 -1.12
C LEU A 156 9.47 -13.37 -0.27
N GLU A 157 10.57 -14.00 -0.68
CA GLU A 157 11.26 -15.02 0.12
C GLU A 157 11.75 -14.48 1.47
N ARG A 158 12.28 -13.25 1.48
CA ARG A 158 12.69 -12.57 2.71
C ARG A 158 11.50 -12.31 3.63
N LEU A 159 10.39 -11.82 3.09
CA LEU A 159 9.16 -11.57 3.84
C LEU A 159 8.61 -12.87 4.44
N GLU A 160 8.66 -13.98 3.70
CA GLU A 160 8.27 -15.31 4.19
C GLU A 160 9.11 -15.75 5.38
N GLN A 161 10.44 -15.58 5.33
CA GLN A 161 11.35 -15.96 6.42
C GLN A 161 11.13 -15.13 7.68
N VAL A 162 10.88 -13.83 7.53
CA VAL A 162 10.76 -12.90 8.67
C VAL A 162 9.42 -13.04 9.36
N ARG A 163 8.38 -13.42 8.61
CA ARG A 163 7.01 -13.55 9.10
C ARG A 163 6.64 -15.01 9.39
N GLU A 164 7.62 -15.89 9.58
CA GLU A 164 7.41 -17.28 9.98
C GLU A 164 6.49 -17.36 11.22
N GLY A 165 5.27 -17.88 11.04
CA GLY A 165 4.26 -18.01 12.10
C GLY A 165 3.12 -16.99 12.07
N HIS A 166 3.16 -16.01 11.16
CA HIS A 166 2.03 -15.10 10.87
C HIS A 166 1.33 -15.55 9.57
N GLU A 167 0.01 -15.71 9.61
CA GLU A 167 -0.79 -16.35 8.55
C GLU A 167 -0.96 -15.50 7.26
N THR A 168 -0.21 -14.43 7.07
CA THR A 168 -0.72 -13.34 6.24
C THR A 168 0.27 -12.81 5.21
N TYR A 169 -0.18 -12.77 3.95
CA TYR A 169 0.47 -12.16 2.76
C TYR A 169 2.01 -12.17 2.74
N THR A 170 2.63 -13.34 2.61
CA THR A 170 4.07 -13.49 2.37
C THR A 170 4.41 -13.75 0.90
N ARG A 171 3.39 -13.91 0.05
CA ARG A 171 3.51 -14.21 -1.37
C ARG A 171 2.52 -13.33 -2.14
N ASP A 172 2.99 -12.70 -3.22
CA ASP A 172 2.15 -11.91 -4.12
C ASP A 172 1.92 -12.68 -5.42
N ALA A 173 0.70 -13.16 -5.60
CA ALA A 173 0.32 -13.95 -6.77
C ALA A 173 0.47 -13.18 -8.09
N PHE A 174 0.16 -11.87 -8.07
CA PHE A 174 0.24 -11.02 -9.24
C PHE A 174 1.70 -10.74 -9.60
N ALA A 175 2.54 -10.40 -8.61
CA ALA A 175 3.97 -10.18 -8.84
C ALA A 175 4.67 -11.44 -9.40
N GLU A 176 4.39 -12.61 -8.83
CA GLU A 176 4.96 -13.88 -9.30
C GLU A 176 4.46 -14.25 -10.71
N TRP A 177 3.20 -13.93 -11.06
CA TRP A 177 2.71 -14.14 -12.42
C TRP A 177 3.44 -13.23 -13.44
N ILE A 178 3.61 -11.94 -13.13
CA ILE A 178 4.39 -11.02 -13.99
C ILE A 178 5.84 -11.50 -14.13
N ALA A 179 6.48 -11.93 -13.05
CA ALA A 179 7.83 -12.50 -13.09
C ALA A 179 7.88 -13.75 -13.99
N ALA A 180 6.91 -14.66 -13.86
CA ALA A 180 6.81 -15.85 -14.70
C ALA A 180 6.65 -15.51 -16.20
N MET A 181 5.86 -14.49 -16.54
CA MET A 181 5.74 -14.00 -17.92
C MET A 181 7.10 -13.51 -18.45
N LEU A 182 7.81 -12.71 -17.66
CA LEU A 182 9.13 -12.17 -18.03
C LEU A 182 10.16 -13.29 -18.27
N TYR A 183 10.20 -14.30 -17.40
CA TYR A 183 11.07 -15.47 -17.57
C TYR A 183 10.67 -16.33 -18.77
N ALA A 184 9.37 -16.48 -19.03
CA ALA A 184 8.87 -17.22 -20.19
C ALA A 184 9.30 -16.55 -21.50
N GLU A 185 9.23 -15.22 -21.55
CA GLU A 185 9.74 -14.46 -22.67
C GLU A 185 11.25 -14.63 -22.84
N ASP A 186 12.00 -14.76 -21.73
CA ASP A 186 13.45 -15.01 -21.68
C ASP A 186 13.90 -16.45 -21.95
N ASP A 187 12.96 -17.34 -22.24
CA ASP A 187 13.23 -18.77 -22.38
C ASP A 187 13.90 -19.39 -21.12
N ASP A 188 13.81 -18.72 -19.97
CA ASP A 188 14.24 -19.24 -18.68
C ASP A 188 13.14 -20.13 -18.08
N ALA A 189 13.09 -21.35 -18.62
CA ALA A 189 12.07 -22.33 -18.28
C ALA A 189 11.98 -22.59 -16.76
N ASN A 190 13.12 -22.76 -16.08
CA ASN A 190 13.09 -23.12 -14.66
C ASN A 190 12.57 -21.97 -13.80
N ALA A 191 13.04 -20.74 -14.04
CA ALA A 191 12.57 -19.58 -13.30
C ALA A 191 11.07 -19.33 -13.55
N CYS A 192 10.64 -19.43 -14.82
CA CYS A 192 9.25 -19.33 -15.21
C CYS A 192 8.35 -20.30 -14.43
N LEU A 193 8.72 -21.59 -14.40
CA LEU A 193 7.92 -22.61 -13.71
C LEU A 193 7.97 -22.50 -12.18
N VAL A 194 9.09 -22.04 -11.61
CA VAL A 194 9.17 -21.73 -10.17
C VAL A 194 8.22 -20.60 -9.79
N SER A 195 8.27 -19.46 -10.49
CA SER A 195 7.35 -18.34 -10.25
C SER A 195 5.90 -18.72 -10.53
N SER A 196 5.63 -19.54 -11.55
CA SER A 196 4.27 -20.05 -11.83
C SER A 196 3.73 -20.89 -10.66
N ARG A 197 4.54 -21.77 -10.07
CA ARG A 197 4.13 -22.53 -8.87
C ARG A 197 3.83 -21.61 -7.69
N ARG A 198 4.69 -20.61 -7.45
CA ARG A 198 4.51 -19.65 -6.35
C ARG A 198 3.25 -18.81 -6.56
N ALA A 199 3.01 -18.33 -7.77
CA ALA A 199 1.80 -17.61 -8.13
C ALA A 199 0.54 -18.45 -7.90
N LEU A 200 0.55 -19.74 -8.30
CA LEU A 200 -0.56 -20.65 -8.06
C LEU A 200 -0.82 -20.81 -6.55
N THR A 201 0.21 -21.10 -5.76
CA THR A 201 0.07 -21.21 -4.30
C THR A 201 -0.48 -19.92 -3.69
N ALA A 202 0.04 -18.75 -4.09
CA ALA A 202 -0.42 -17.47 -3.58
C ALA A 202 -1.89 -17.18 -3.97
N TYR A 203 -2.34 -17.58 -5.16
CA TYR A 203 -3.76 -17.49 -5.53
C TYR A 203 -4.64 -18.45 -4.73
N GLU A 204 -4.17 -19.65 -4.41
CA GLU A 204 -4.90 -20.58 -3.55
C GLU A 204 -5.04 -20.04 -2.11
N ASP A 205 -3.97 -19.43 -1.59
CA ASP A 205 -3.97 -18.77 -0.29
C ASP A 205 -4.94 -17.57 -0.29
N ALA A 206 -4.89 -16.72 -1.33
CA ALA A 206 -5.81 -15.60 -1.51
C ALA A 206 -7.28 -16.04 -1.60
N HIS A 207 -7.56 -17.15 -2.28
CA HIS A 207 -8.89 -17.72 -2.35
C HIS A 207 -9.43 -18.12 -0.98
N GLN A 208 -8.59 -18.72 -0.13
CA GLN A 208 -8.97 -19.12 1.22
C GLN A 208 -9.16 -17.90 2.14
N ALA A 209 -8.29 -16.90 2.02
CA ALA A 209 -8.28 -15.76 2.91
C ALA A 209 -9.36 -14.72 2.60
N TRP A 210 -9.63 -14.40 1.33
CA TRP A 210 -10.62 -13.39 0.95
C TRP A 210 -11.46 -13.73 -0.29
N GLY A 211 -11.40 -14.97 -0.79
CA GLY A 211 -12.28 -15.45 -1.85
C GLY A 211 -11.87 -15.09 -3.28
N GLN A 212 -10.70 -14.48 -3.48
CA GLN A 212 -10.15 -14.20 -4.82
C GLN A 212 -10.01 -15.51 -5.60
N ALA A 213 -10.62 -15.59 -6.79
CA ALA A 213 -10.48 -16.78 -7.63
C ALA A 213 -9.08 -16.84 -8.26
N VAL A 214 -8.60 -18.05 -8.55
CA VAL A 214 -7.44 -18.22 -9.43
C VAL A 214 -7.82 -17.71 -10.82
N PRO A 215 -7.12 -16.69 -11.38
CA PRO A 215 -7.45 -16.16 -12.69
C PRO A 215 -7.32 -17.21 -13.79
N GLN A 216 -8.24 -17.19 -14.74
CA GLN A 216 -8.27 -18.13 -15.85
C GLN A 216 -7.10 -17.88 -16.81
N GLY A 217 -6.76 -16.62 -17.08
CA GLY A 217 -5.61 -16.24 -17.91
C GLY A 217 -4.29 -16.74 -17.31
N PHE A 218 -4.15 -16.70 -15.98
CA PHE A 218 -2.99 -17.27 -15.30
C PHE A 218 -2.87 -18.78 -15.51
N LEU A 219 -3.98 -19.52 -15.38
CA LEU A 219 -3.98 -20.97 -15.60
C LEU A 219 -3.66 -21.32 -17.06
N ASP A 220 -4.15 -20.53 -18.02
CA ASP A 220 -3.86 -20.71 -19.44
C ASP A 220 -2.38 -20.42 -19.76
N ASP A 221 -1.80 -19.36 -19.17
CA ASP A 221 -0.38 -19.04 -19.26
C ASP A 221 0.50 -20.14 -18.70
N TYR A 222 0.24 -20.56 -17.47
CA TYR A 222 1.02 -21.59 -16.79
C TYR A 222 0.96 -22.91 -17.59
N ALA A 223 -0.23 -23.31 -18.03
CA ALA A 223 -0.40 -24.45 -18.92
C ALA A 223 0.42 -24.34 -20.21
N ARG A 224 0.38 -23.17 -20.87
CA ARG A 224 1.09 -22.90 -22.12
C ARG A 224 2.61 -22.98 -21.92
N TRP A 225 3.13 -22.47 -20.81
CA TRP A 225 4.55 -22.53 -20.50
C TRP A 225 5.00 -23.95 -20.13
N ALA A 226 4.20 -24.69 -19.37
CA ALA A 226 4.46 -26.11 -19.09
C ALA A 226 4.54 -26.92 -20.40
N ASP A 227 3.61 -26.70 -21.33
CA ASP A 227 3.61 -27.32 -22.66
C ASP A 227 4.81 -26.86 -23.52
N ARG A 228 5.15 -25.55 -23.50
CA ARG A 228 6.27 -24.96 -24.25
C ARG A 228 7.62 -25.54 -23.82
N PHE A 229 7.83 -25.65 -22.51
CA PHE A 229 9.12 -26.02 -21.92
C PHE A 229 9.23 -27.52 -21.60
N GLY A 230 8.17 -28.30 -21.81
CA GLY A 230 8.20 -29.77 -21.67
C GLY A 230 7.96 -30.29 -20.25
N PHE A 231 7.33 -29.51 -19.38
CA PHE A 231 6.93 -29.91 -18.02
C PHE A 231 5.60 -30.66 -18.03
N THR A 232 5.58 -31.85 -18.66
CA THR A 232 4.34 -32.62 -18.89
C THR A 232 3.65 -33.05 -17.60
N GLN A 233 4.40 -33.32 -16.53
CA GLN A 233 3.81 -33.67 -15.24
C GLN A 233 3.04 -32.48 -14.62
N GLU A 234 3.65 -31.30 -14.58
CA GLU A 234 2.98 -30.07 -14.08
C GLU A 234 1.72 -29.78 -14.92
N ARG A 235 1.81 -30.00 -16.24
CA ARG A 235 0.67 -29.89 -17.15
C ARG A 235 -0.49 -30.84 -16.77
N GLU A 236 -0.19 -32.12 -16.56
CA GLU A 236 -1.19 -33.12 -16.16
C GLU A 236 -1.83 -32.78 -14.82
N GLU A 237 -1.05 -32.31 -13.86
CA GLU A 237 -1.53 -31.89 -12.53
C GLU A 237 -2.49 -30.68 -12.62
N LEU A 238 -2.18 -29.68 -13.44
CA LEU A 238 -3.08 -28.54 -13.70
C LEU A 238 -4.42 -29.01 -14.28
N VAL A 239 -4.39 -29.93 -15.26
CA VAL A 239 -5.61 -30.48 -15.87
C VAL A 239 -6.43 -31.29 -14.86
N GLN A 240 -5.78 -32.07 -14.00
CA GLN A 240 -6.47 -32.84 -12.98
C GLN A 240 -7.17 -31.92 -11.95
N ARG A 241 -6.51 -30.83 -11.55
CA ARG A 241 -6.99 -29.95 -10.47
C ARG A 241 -8.04 -28.94 -10.93
N TYR A 242 -7.86 -28.36 -12.12
CA TYR A 242 -8.73 -27.29 -12.63
C TYR A 242 -9.56 -27.73 -13.85
N GLY A 243 -9.42 -28.98 -14.30
CA GLY A 243 -10.10 -29.53 -15.47
C GLY A 243 -9.43 -29.12 -16.79
N GLU A 244 -10.15 -29.23 -17.89
CA GLU A 244 -9.72 -28.71 -19.20
C GLU A 244 -9.62 -27.16 -19.28
N ARG A 245 -9.63 -26.49 -18.12
CA ARG A 245 -9.46 -25.04 -18.00
C ARG A 245 -8.01 -24.59 -18.15
N GLY A 246 -7.01 -25.47 -18.09
CA GLY A 246 -5.66 -25.17 -18.62
C GLY A 246 -5.48 -25.44 -20.13
N PRO A 247 -6.24 -26.35 -20.78
CA PRO A 247 -6.19 -26.54 -22.24
C PRO A 247 -7.07 -25.63 -23.09
N GLY A 248 -7.73 -24.63 -22.50
CA GLY A 248 -8.29 -23.50 -23.26
C GLY A 248 -7.22 -22.60 -23.89
N ALA A 249 -5.97 -22.71 -23.40
CA ALA A 249 -4.78 -22.09 -23.94
C ALA A 249 -4.68 -22.28 -25.46
N VAL A 250 -5.08 -21.23 -26.19
CA VAL A 250 -4.86 -21.16 -27.62
C VAL A 250 -3.35 -21.11 -27.82
N ARG A 251 -2.78 -22.17 -28.37
CA ARG A 251 -1.37 -22.15 -28.78
C ARG A 251 -1.22 -21.07 -29.84
N LEU A 252 -0.57 -19.97 -29.45
CA LEU A 252 -0.23 -18.92 -30.38
C LEU A 252 0.67 -19.52 -31.47
N GLY A 253 0.27 -19.31 -32.73
CA GLY A 253 1.11 -19.64 -33.87
C GLY A 253 2.42 -18.86 -33.83
N ARG A 254 3.42 -19.29 -34.62
CA ARG A 254 4.74 -18.64 -34.67
C ARG A 254 4.72 -17.15 -35.08
N GLU A 255 3.64 -16.70 -35.71
CA GLU A 255 3.43 -15.30 -36.15
C GLU A 255 2.37 -14.57 -35.30
N GLN A 256 1.94 -15.19 -34.20
CA GLN A 256 0.95 -14.62 -33.28
C GLN A 256 1.64 -14.22 -31.98
N GLY A 257 1.22 -13.10 -31.43
CA GLY A 257 1.62 -12.63 -30.11
C GLY A 257 0.40 -12.31 -29.27
N GLU A 258 0.63 -12.08 -27.99
CA GLU A 258 -0.39 -11.68 -27.03
C GLU A 258 -0.12 -10.27 -26.54
N VAL A 259 -1.20 -9.52 -26.32
CA VAL A 259 -1.14 -8.20 -25.70
C VAL A 259 -1.82 -8.33 -24.34
N VAL A 260 -1.03 -8.20 -23.27
CA VAL A 260 -1.53 -8.15 -21.90
C VAL A 260 -1.84 -6.70 -21.57
N LEU A 261 -3.05 -6.44 -21.10
CA LEU A 261 -3.51 -5.10 -20.76
C LEU A 261 -3.82 -5.07 -19.26
N LEU A 262 -2.98 -4.37 -18.50
CA LEU A 262 -3.14 -4.18 -17.07
C LEU A 262 -3.92 -2.89 -16.83
N TYR A 263 -4.95 -2.98 -16.00
CA TYR A 263 -5.79 -1.85 -15.64
C TYR A 263 -6.03 -1.84 -14.13
N GLY A 264 -5.57 -0.79 -13.46
CA GLY A 264 -5.86 -0.52 -12.06
C GLY A 264 -7.09 0.37 -11.92
N SER A 265 -7.88 0.16 -10.87
CA SER A 265 -9.11 0.92 -10.64
C SER A 265 -9.28 1.30 -9.18
N GLY A 266 -9.63 2.55 -8.95
CA GLY A 266 -9.94 3.07 -7.62
C GLY A 266 -8.71 3.26 -6.73
N TRP A 267 -8.99 3.43 -5.45
CA TRP A 267 -7.98 3.61 -4.41
C TRP A 267 -8.01 2.42 -3.45
N VAL A 268 -6.84 2.11 -2.91
CA VAL A 268 -6.72 1.17 -1.79
C VAL A 268 -7.44 1.74 -0.57
N ASP A 269 -8.08 0.86 0.19
CA ASP A 269 -8.62 1.17 1.51
C ASP A 269 -7.56 1.88 2.37
N HIS A 270 -7.97 2.92 3.08
CA HIS A 270 -7.05 3.72 3.87
C HIS A 270 -7.68 4.11 5.20
N LEU A 271 -6.82 4.48 6.14
CA LEU A 271 -7.26 4.93 7.45
C LEU A 271 -7.64 6.41 7.38
N ILE A 272 -8.84 6.70 7.88
CA ILE A 272 -9.26 8.06 8.18
C ILE A 272 -9.32 8.25 9.70
N GLU A 273 -9.14 9.49 10.14
CA GLU A 273 -9.36 9.84 11.53
C GLU A 273 -10.86 9.90 11.81
N ALA A 274 -11.35 8.99 12.66
CA ALA A 274 -12.63 9.17 13.33
C ALA A 274 -12.38 9.91 14.64
N LYS A 275 -13.12 11.00 14.87
CA LYS A 275 -12.95 11.85 16.04
C LYS A 275 -14.28 12.12 16.72
N ILE A 276 -14.33 11.86 18.02
CA ILE A 276 -15.40 12.36 18.89
C ILE A 276 -14.83 13.46 19.77
N SER A 277 -15.59 14.55 19.92
CA SER A 277 -15.26 15.65 20.83
C SER A 277 -16.46 15.99 21.67
N PHE A 278 -16.26 16.18 22.97
CA PHE A 278 -17.30 16.61 23.89
C PHE A 278 -16.74 17.56 24.96
N PRO A 279 -17.58 18.50 25.45
CA PRO A 279 -17.15 19.44 26.47
C PRO A 279 -17.16 18.78 27.85
N ILE A 280 -16.06 18.96 28.60
CA ILE A 280 -16.02 18.70 30.04
C ILE A 280 -16.33 20.02 30.75
N LEU A 281 -17.32 20.00 31.64
CA LEU A 281 -17.85 21.20 32.29
C LEU A 281 -17.16 21.43 33.64
N GLU A 282 -17.11 22.68 34.09
CA GLU A 282 -16.59 22.99 35.43
C GLU A 282 -17.45 22.36 36.54
N SER A 283 -18.73 22.11 36.25
CA SER A 283 -19.69 21.46 37.14
C SER A 283 -19.67 19.94 37.09
N ASP A 284 -18.86 19.33 36.21
CA ASP A 284 -18.80 17.88 36.10
C ASP A 284 -18.11 17.29 37.34
N ASP A 285 -18.87 16.52 38.11
CA ASP A 285 -18.41 15.76 39.27
C ASP A 285 -19.03 14.37 39.16
N TYR A 286 -18.19 13.35 38.93
CA TYR A 286 -18.62 11.99 38.66
C TYR A 286 -18.15 11.08 39.78
N SER A 287 -19.08 10.33 40.37
CA SER A 287 -18.79 9.41 41.47
C SER A 287 -18.38 8.01 41.01
N SER A 288 -18.53 7.70 39.72
CA SER A 288 -18.19 6.39 39.12
C SER A 288 -17.90 6.49 37.61
N HIS A 289 -17.26 5.45 37.07
CA HIS A 289 -17.03 5.32 35.62
C HIS A 289 -18.33 5.20 34.82
N ASP A 290 -19.37 4.54 35.37
CA ASP A 290 -20.66 4.37 34.69
C ASP A 290 -21.44 5.69 34.58
N GLU A 291 -21.39 6.50 35.64
CA GLU A 291 -22.00 7.84 35.66
C GLU A 291 -21.32 8.77 34.65
N TRP A 292 -19.99 8.73 34.61
CA TRP A 292 -19.20 9.42 33.59
C TRP A 292 -19.57 8.93 32.18
N ALA A 293 -19.53 7.63 31.91
CA ALA A 293 -19.80 7.06 30.60
C ALA A 293 -21.21 7.40 30.09
N THR A 294 -22.21 7.41 30.99
CA THR A 294 -23.59 7.79 30.67
C THR A 294 -23.71 9.29 30.37
N ALA A 295 -23.04 10.15 31.15
CA ALA A 295 -23.04 11.58 30.90
C ALA A 295 -22.34 11.93 29.58
N ILE A 296 -21.23 11.27 29.27
CA ILE A 296 -20.49 11.45 28.03
C ILE A 296 -21.27 10.92 26.82
N SER A 297 -21.92 9.75 26.91
CA SER A 297 -22.69 9.19 25.80
C SER A 297 -23.88 10.07 25.40
N MET A 298 -24.55 10.71 26.38
CA MET A 298 -25.62 11.68 26.11
C MET A 298 -25.13 13.00 25.49
N ARG A 299 -23.87 13.38 25.70
CA ARG A 299 -23.25 14.60 25.15
C ARG A 299 -22.45 14.35 23.86
N GLY A 300 -22.27 13.08 23.47
CA GLY A 300 -21.48 12.63 22.32
C GLY A 300 -22.18 12.80 20.96
N PRO A 301 -21.68 12.16 19.89
CA PRO A 301 -22.00 12.48 18.49
C PRO A 301 -23.46 12.24 18.06
N GLN A 302 -24.23 11.44 18.84
CA GLN A 302 -25.66 11.24 18.62
C GLN A 302 -26.55 12.06 19.57
N GLY A 303 -25.94 12.80 20.51
CA GLY A 303 -26.62 13.62 21.50
C GLY A 303 -26.77 15.07 21.04
N VAL A 304 -27.93 15.68 21.33
CA VAL A 304 -28.13 17.13 21.14
C VAL A 304 -27.58 17.83 22.37
N TYR A 305 -26.37 18.41 22.28
CA TYR A 305 -25.82 19.19 23.37
C TYR A 305 -26.43 20.60 23.39
N VAL A 306 -27.32 20.87 24.35
CA VAL A 306 -27.82 22.23 24.65
C VAL A 306 -27.14 22.71 25.93
N ALA A 307 -26.16 23.61 25.81
CA ALA A 307 -25.53 24.24 26.97
C ALA A 307 -26.52 25.21 27.65
N PRO A 308 -26.88 25.00 28.93
CA PRO A 308 -27.58 26.03 29.71
C PRO A 308 -26.68 27.26 29.85
N HIS A 309 -27.25 28.47 29.88
CA HIS A 309 -26.51 29.73 29.76
C HIS A 309 -25.55 30.03 30.94
N ASN A 310 -25.58 29.18 31.97
CA ASN A 310 -24.86 29.32 33.23
C ASN A 310 -23.77 28.25 33.46
N VAL A 311 -23.44 27.42 32.47
CA VAL A 311 -22.41 26.38 32.61
C VAL A 311 -21.17 26.72 31.79
N LYS A 312 -19.99 26.67 32.42
CA LYS A 312 -18.70 26.92 31.77
C LYS A 312 -18.04 25.61 31.34
N VAL A 313 -17.49 25.62 30.13
CA VAL A 313 -16.62 24.55 29.64
C VAL A 313 -15.26 24.68 30.30
N LYS A 314 -14.81 23.63 30.99
CA LYS A 314 -13.49 23.54 31.61
C LYS A 314 -12.43 23.22 30.56
N TYR A 315 -12.70 22.23 29.71
CA TYR A 315 -11.89 21.90 28.53
C TYR A 315 -12.69 21.04 27.54
N TRP A 316 -12.17 20.92 26.32
CA TRP A 316 -12.66 19.99 25.31
C TRP A 316 -11.85 18.70 25.40
N LEU A 317 -12.55 17.57 25.56
CA LEU A 317 -11.92 16.26 25.41
C LEU A 317 -12.18 15.79 23.98
N SER A 318 -11.09 15.51 23.25
CA SER A 318 -11.13 14.94 21.91
C SER A 318 -10.47 13.57 21.96
N VAL A 319 -11.18 12.55 21.47
CA VAL A 319 -10.65 11.21 21.26
C VAL A 319 -10.70 10.94 19.77
N ALA A 320 -9.55 10.62 19.20
CA ALA A 320 -9.39 10.27 17.80
C ALA A 320 -8.87 8.83 17.71
N TRP A 321 -9.36 8.09 16.73
CA TRP A 321 -8.91 6.74 16.45
C TRP A 321 -8.99 6.48 14.94
N PRO A 322 -8.12 5.61 14.40
CA PRO A 322 -8.17 5.27 12.99
C PRO A 322 -9.39 4.41 12.69
N VAL A 323 -10.07 4.70 11.58
CA VAL A 323 -11.13 3.86 11.02
C VAL A 323 -10.79 3.57 9.57
N ARG A 324 -10.92 2.30 9.16
CA ARG A 324 -10.74 1.90 7.77
C ARG A 324 -11.89 2.45 6.94
N GLN A 325 -11.56 3.26 5.94
CA GLN A 325 -12.50 3.67 4.91
C GLN A 325 -12.43 2.66 3.77
N HIS A 326 -13.51 1.87 3.63
CA HIS A 326 -13.69 0.97 2.50
C HIS A 326 -14.05 1.77 1.24
N LEU A 327 -13.25 1.61 0.19
CA LEU A 327 -13.49 2.19 -1.11
C LEU A 327 -13.82 1.06 -2.09
N GLN A 328 -15.09 0.98 -2.51
CA GLN A 328 -15.45 0.04 -3.57
C GLN A 328 -15.10 0.64 -4.93
N SER A 329 -14.28 -0.06 -5.71
CA SER A 329 -14.10 0.27 -7.13
C SER A 329 -15.44 0.11 -7.86
N GLU A 330 -15.84 1.12 -8.62
CA GLU A 330 -17.05 1.07 -9.44
C GLU A 330 -16.84 0.24 -10.73
N LEU A 331 -15.58 0.04 -11.14
CA LEU A 331 -15.24 -0.76 -12.32
C LEU A 331 -14.79 -2.16 -11.90
N HIS A 332 -15.57 -3.15 -12.30
CA HIS A 332 -15.29 -4.57 -12.00
C HIS A 332 -14.81 -5.36 -13.22
N VAL A 333 -15.26 -4.99 -14.42
CA VAL A 333 -14.93 -5.68 -15.67
C VAL A 333 -14.80 -4.65 -16.80
N ALA A 334 -13.70 -4.75 -17.55
CA ALA A 334 -13.51 -4.09 -18.82
C ALA A 334 -13.63 -5.13 -19.94
N ARG A 335 -14.25 -4.75 -21.06
CA ARG A 335 -14.26 -5.58 -22.27
C ARG A 335 -13.46 -4.88 -23.36
N LEU A 336 -12.38 -5.52 -23.81
CA LEU A 336 -11.63 -5.09 -24.98
C LEU A 336 -12.20 -5.77 -26.22
N SER A 337 -12.39 -5.02 -27.30
CA SER A 337 -12.83 -5.58 -28.58
C SER A 337 -11.99 -5.03 -29.73
N SER A 338 -11.60 -5.91 -30.66
CA SER A 338 -10.85 -5.56 -31.86
C SER A 338 -11.37 -6.41 -33.02
N GLY A 339 -12.10 -5.77 -33.95
CA GLY A 339 -12.79 -6.48 -35.02
C GLY A 339 -13.82 -7.47 -34.49
N VAL A 340 -13.60 -8.77 -34.72
CA VAL A 340 -14.45 -9.87 -34.22
C VAL A 340 -13.93 -10.50 -32.92
N ALA A 341 -12.75 -10.11 -32.46
CA ALA A 341 -12.18 -10.60 -31.22
C ALA A 341 -12.66 -9.74 -30.04
N SER A 342 -12.96 -10.40 -28.92
CA SER A 342 -13.23 -9.73 -27.65
C SER A 342 -12.62 -10.49 -26.49
N ALA A 343 -12.06 -9.77 -25.53
CA ALA A 343 -11.59 -10.32 -24.26
C ALA A 343 -12.22 -9.52 -23.12
N GLU A 344 -12.54 -10.19 -22.02
CA GLU A 344 -12.99 -9.55 -20.79
C GLU A 344 -11.84 -9.57 -19.79
N SER A 345 -11.69 -8.51 -19.02
CA SER A 345 -10.74 -8.47 -17.92
C SER A 345 -11.22 -9.39 -16.80
N GLU A 346 -10.26 -9.96 -16.09
CA GLU A 346 -10.48 -10.68 -14.85
C GLU A 346 -9.76 -9.97 -13.71
N ALA A 347 -10.28 -10.12 -12.48
CA ALA A 347 -9.61 -9.59 -11.31
C ALA A 347 -8.38 -10.44 -10.99
N VAL A 348 -7.19 -9.83 -10.95
CA VAL A 348 -5.93 -10.53 -10.75
C VAL A 348 -5.21 -10.16 -9.45
N HIS A 349 -5.57 -9.02 -8.85
CA HIS A 349 -4.95 -8.48 -7.64
C HIS A 349 -5.95 -7.59 -6.89
N ASP A 350 -6.19 -7.85 -5.61
CA ASP A 350 -7.08 -7.05 -4.74
C ASP A 350 -6.24 -6.40 -3.64
N LEU A 351 -5.77 -5.18 -3.90
CA LEU A 351 -4.93 -4.44 -2.97
C LEU A 351 -5.67 -4.11 -1.67
N SER A 352 -6.96 -3.79 -1.69
CA SER A 352 -7.69 -3.50 -0.46
C SER A 352 -7.77 -4.72 0.46
N ALA A 353 -7.97 -5.91 -0.09
CA ALA A 353 -7.93 -7.15 0.68
C ALA A 353 -6.54 -7.41 1.28
N ILE A 354 -5.48 -7.22 0.49
CA ILE A 354 -4.08 -7.38 0.92
C ILE A 354 -3.70 -6.41 2.03
N PHE A 355 -4.07 -5.13 1.87
CA PHE A 355 -3.86 -4.11 2.90
C PHE A 355 -4.69 -4.42 4.15
N GLY A 356 -5.94 -4.85 3.99
CA GLY A 356 -6.80 -5.19 5.11
C GLY A 356 -6.21 -6.25 6.03
N LEU A 357 -5.47 -7.20 5.46
CA LEU A 357 -4.74 -8.24 6.15
C LEU A 357 -3.45 -7.77 6.85
N THR A 358 -2.75 -6.81 6.27
CA THR A 358 -1.49 -6.28 6.82
C THR A 358 -1.73 -5.22 7.91
N PHE A 359 -2.89 -4.54 7.90
CA PHE A 359 -3.28 -3.60 8.94
C PHE A 359 -3.61 -4.23 10.29
N ASP A 360 -4.16 -5.45 10.30
CA ASP A 360 -4.57 -6.10 11.56
C ASP A 360 -3.36 -6.63 12.37
N GLU A 361 -2.15 -6.56 11.80
CA GLU A 361 -0.90 -7.03 12.40
C GLU A 361 -0.01 -5.94 13.02
N GLY A 362 -0.24 -4.66 12.69
CA GLY A 362 0.51 -3.51 13.19
C GLY A 362 -0.22 -2.78 14.31
#